data_AF-A0A170VZX6-F1
#
_entry.id   AF-A0A170VZX6-F1
#
_cell.length_a   1.000
_cell.length_b   1.000
_cell.length_c   1.000
_cell.angle_alpha   90.00
_cell.angle_beta   90.00
_cell.angle_gamma   90.00
#
_symmetry.space_group_name_H-M   'P 1'
#
loop_
_entity.id
_entity.type
_entity.pdbx_description
1 polymer ?
#
loop_
_entity_poly.entity_id
_entity_poly.type
_entity_poly.pdbx_seq_one_letter_code
_entity_poly.pdbx_strand_id
1 'polypeptide(L)'
;QRCHFMKYYDTILSISVDKNLYPKLLSRIKDEHALVLLMVDLTDFPCSIWSGILDIIGKKRPLFIVGNKVDLLWGDCKSWLNNVTQVLRSAFPSDANIQHISLISARQVSA
;
A
#
# COMPACT_ATOMS: atom_id res chain seq x y z
N GLN A 1 17.92 -14.05 9.41
CA GLN A 1 18.32 -14.36 8.01
C GLN A 1 18.43 -13.13 7.11
N ARG A 2 17.43 -12.23 7.01
CA ARG A 2 17.48 -11.03 6.13
C ARG A 2 18.70 -10.12 6.34
N CYS A 3 19.06 -9.85 7.60
CA CYS A 3 20.25 -9.04 7.93
C CYS A 3 21.59 -9.76 7.62
N HIS A 4 21.60 -11.09 7.59
CA HIS A 4 22.80 -11.86 7.24
C HIS A 4 23.04 -11.82 5.72
N PHE A 5 21.99 -11.97 4.91
CA PHE A 5 22.11 -11.83 3.45
C PHE A 5 22.46 -10.40 3.01
N MET A 6 21.90 -9.37 3.67
CA MET A 6 22.30 -7.98 3.43
C MET A 6 23.76 -7.69 3.81
N LYS A 7 24.28 -8.33 4.86
CA LYS A 7 25.64 -8.07 5.36
C LYS A 7 26.72 -8.88 4.65
N TYR A 8 26.39 -10.08 4.16
CA TYR A 8 27.38 -11.04 3.67
C TYR A 8 27.24 -11.41 2.19
N TYR A 9 26.09 -11.14 1.56
CA TYR A 9 25.82 -11.56 0.18
C TYR A 9 25.43 -10.40 -0.75
N ASP A 10 25.45 -9.15 -0.25
CA ASP A 10 25.05 -7.93 -0.97
C ASP A 10 23.77 -8.10 -1.82
N THR A 11 22.90 -9.05 -1.43
CA THR A 11 21.69 -9.38 -2.19
C THR A 11 20.57 -8.46 -1.75
N ILE A 12 20.83 -7.17 -1.83
CA ILE A 12 19.78 -6.17 -2.01
C ILE A 12 19.53 -6.23 -3.51
N LEU A 13 18.29 -6.48 -3.95
CA LEU A 13 17.90 -6.27 -5.35
C LEU A 13 18.22 -4.80 -5.68
N SER A 14 19.42 -4.54 -6.16
CA SER A 14 19.94 -3.22 -6.50
C SER A 14 19.37 -2.83 -7.85
N ILE A 15 18.05 -2.79 -7.96
CA ILE A 15 17.44 -1.98 -9.00
C ILE A 15 17.63 -0.55 -8.49
N SER A 16 18.79 0.04 -8.81
CA SER A 16 19.02 1.48 -8.66
C SER A 16 18.16 2.21 -9.69
N VAL A 17 16.84 2.07 -9.57
CA VAL A 17 15.91 2.91 -10.31
C VAL A 17 16.01 4.27 -9.66
N ASP A 18 16.44 5.25 -10.46
CA ASP A 18 16.39 6.64 -10.05
C ASP A 18 14.99 6.95 -9.50
N LYS A 19 14.92 7.50 -8.29
CA LYS A 19 13.66 7.82 -7.62
C LYS A 19 12.76 8.71 -8.49
N ASN A 20 13.36 9.50 -9.37
CA ASN A 20 12.66 10.37 -10.31
C ASN A 20 11.96 9.62 -11.45
N LEU A 21 12.26 8.33 -11.65
CA LEU A 21 11.65 7.51 -12.71
C LEU A 21 10.32 6.90 -12.27
N TYR A 22 10.11 6.63 -10.97
CA TYR A 22 8.87 6.02 -10.47
C TYR A 22 7.61 6.80 -10.84
N PRO A 23 7.54 8.14 -10.66
CA PRO A 23 6.37 8.90 -11.08
C PRO A 23 6.10 8.77 -12.59
N LYS A 24 7.15 8.75 -13.42
CA LYS A 24 7.03 8.62 -14.89
C LYS A 24 6.54 7.24 -15.33
N LEU A 25 6.93 6.19 -14.61
CA LEU A 25 6.46 4.83 -14.87
C LEU A 25 5.00 4.67 -14.48
N LEU A 26 4.66 5.13 -13.27
CA LEU A 26 3.32 5.02 -12.72
C LEU A 26 2.32 5.97 -13.40
N SER A 27 2.76 7.10 -13.96
CA SER A 27 1.86 8.04 -14.64
C SER A 27 1.15 7.42 -15.84
N ARG A 28 1.70 6.37 -16.45
CA ARG A 28 1.02 5.64 -17.54
C ARG A 28 -0.28 4.98 -17.08
N ILE A 29 -0.38 4.58 -15.81
CA ILE A 29 -1.59 3.99 -15.22
C ILE A 29 -2.79 4.94 -15.35
N LYS A 30 -2.53 6.26 -15.32
CA LYS A 30 -3.57 7.28 -15.47
C LYS A 30 -4.31 7.17 -16.80
N ASP A 31 -3.66 6.74 -17.87
CA ASP A 31 -4.22 6.71 -19.22
C ASP A 31 -4.75 5.31 -19.60
N GLU A 32 -4.26 4.26 -18.95
CA GLU A 32 -4.64 2.87 -19.21
C GLU A 32 -5.91 2.43 -18.47
N HIS A 33 -6.71 1.54 -19.08
CA HIS A 33 -7.85 0.89 -18.42
C HIS A 33 -7.38 -0.12 -17.36
N ALA A 34 -7.04 0.39 -16.17
CA ALA A 34 -6.51 -0.39 -15.06
C ALA A 34 -7.32 -0.22 -13.77
N LEU A 35 -7.30 -1.28 -12.96
CA LEU A 35 -7.69 -1.28 -11.56
C LEU A 35 -6.44 -1.12 -10.70
N VAL A 36 -6.47 -0.20 -9.73
CA VAL A 36 -5.34 0.01 -8.81
C VAL A 36 -5.60 -0.72 -7.50
N LEU A 37 -4.74 -1.68 -7.18
CA LEU A 37 -4.70 -2.35 -5.88
C LEU A 37 -3.59 -1.74 -5.04
N LEU A 38 -3.95 -0.93 -4.04
CA LEU A 38 -2.99 -0.30 -3.13
C LEU A 38 -2.87 -1.12 -1.85
N MET A 39 -1.73 -1.78 -1.69
CA MET A 39 -1.39 -2.51 -0.48
C MET A 39 -0.77 -1.56 0.55
N VAL A 40 -1.36 -1.51 1.74
CA VAL A 40 -0.95 -0.64 2.85
C VAL A 40 -0.50 -1.52 4.01
N ASP A 41 0.68 -1.26 4.56
CA ASP A 41 1.15 -1.92 5.77
C ASP A 41 0.53 -1.24 6.99
N LEU A 42 -0.33 -1.96 7.73
CA LEU A 42 -1.05 -1.39 8.86
C LEU A 42 -0.13 -0.99 10.02
N THR A 43 1.06 -1.59 10.11
CA THR A 43 2.03 -1.31 11.17
C THR A 43 2.90 -0.07 10.90
N ASP A 44 2.93 0.38 9.65
CA ASP A 44 3.71 1.53 9.18
C ASP A 44 2.80 2.62 8.57
N PHE A 45 1.49 2.55 8.83
CA PHE A 45 0.54 3.57 8.40
C PHE A 45 0.73 4.86 9.22
N PRO A 46 0.66 6.06 8.59
CA PRO A 46 0.32 6.34 7.19
C PRO A 46 1.50 6.37 6.22
N CYS A 47 2.72 6.12 6.67
CA CYS A 47 3.95 6.26 5.89
C CYS A 47 4.00 5.36 4.65
N SER A 48 3.26 4.25 4.65
CA SER A 48 3.15 3.35 3.49
C SER A 48 2.36 3.92 2.30
N ILE A 49 1.77 5.11 2.44
CA ILE A 49 1.01 5.79 1.38
C ILE A 49 1.84 6.94 0.81
N TRP A 50 2.11 6.91 -0.49
CA TRP A 50 2.78 8.02 -1.16
C TRP A 50 1.84 9.23 -1.28
N SER A 51 2.23 10.35 -0.67
CA SER A 51 1.60 11.66 -0.87
C SER A 51 1.48 12.00 -2.36
N GLY A 52 0.26 12.26 -2.84
CA GLY A 52 0.01 12.56 -4.26
C GLY A 52 -0.10 11.33 -5.16
N ILE A 53 -0.18 10.11 -4.61
CA ILE A 53 -0.38 8.89 -5.42
C ILE A 53 -1.60 8.99 -6.35
N LEU A 54 -2.67 9.65 -5.90
CA LEU A 54 -3.88 9.87 -6.68
C LEU A 54 -3.66 10.74 -7.92
N ASP A 55 -2.70 11.67 -7.87
CA ASP A 55 -2.36 12.51 -9.02
C ASP A 55 -1.57 11.73 -10.07
N ILE A 56 -0.79 10.75 -9.61
CA ILE A 56 0.00 9.84 -10.46
C ILE A 56 -0.90 8.80 -11.12
N ILE A 57 -1.73 8.08 -10.36
CA ILE A 57 -2.61 7.03 -10.90
C ILE A 57 -3.86 7.61 -11.57
N GLY A 58 -4.22 8.86 -11.28
CA GLY A 58 -5.45 9.50 -11.76
C GLY A 58 -6.64 9.27 -10.84
N LYS A 59 -7.28 10.37 -10.41
CA LYS A 59 -8.42 10.38 -9.46
C LYS A 59 -9.63 9.53 -9.86
N LYS A 60 -9.85 9.32 -11.16
CA LYS A 60 -10.98 8.55 -11.69
C LYS A 60 -10.74 7.04 -11.67
N ARG A 61 -9.51 6.57 -11.50
CA ARG A 61 -9.21 5.13 -11.55
C ARG A 61 -9.79 4.41 -10.33
N PRO A 62 -10.45 3.25 -10.52
CA PRO A 62 -10.96 2.49 -9.41
C PRO A 62 -9.81 2.06 -8.51
N LEU A 63 -9.94 2.36 -7.22
CA LEU A 63 -8.91 2.11 -6.21
C LEU A 63 -9.44 1.10 -5.18
N PHE A 64 -8.69 0.02 -4.98
CA PHE A 64 -8.92 -0.97 -3.94
C PHE A 64 -7.80 -0.86 -2.92
N ILE A 65 -8.14 -0.63 -1.66
CA ILE A 65 -7.16 -0.50 -0.58
C ILE A 65 -7.13 -1.81 0.20
N VAL A 66 -5.93 -2.35 0.40
CA VAL A 66 -5.72 -3.60 1.13
C VAL A 66 -4.78 -3.33 2.30
N GLY A 67 -5.34 -3.23 3.50
CA GLY A 67 -4.57 -3.11 4.74
C GLY A 67 -4.03 -4.47 5.15
N ASN A 68 -2.71 -4.67 5.05
CA ASN A 68 -2.04 -5.91 5.40
C ASN A 68 -1.53 -5.90 6.85
N LYS A 69 -1.32 -7.09 7.42
CA LYS A 69 -0.85 -7.35 8.79
C LYS A 69 -1.86 -7.02 9.88
N VAL A 70 -3.14 -7.23 9.61
CA VAL A 70 -4.21 -6.98 10.58
C VAL A 70 -4.07 -7.83 11.85
N ASP A 71 -3.40 -8.98 11.75
CA ASP A 71 -3.07 -9.88 12.86
C ASP A 71 -2.11 -9.28 13.89
N LEU A 72 -1.34 -8.26 13.52
CA LEU A 72 -0.42 -7.57 14.42
C LEU A 72 -1.08 -6.42 15.19
N LEU A 73 -2.29 -6.03 14.81
CA LEU A 73 -3.05 -4.99 15.51
C LEU A 73 -3.83 -5.59 16.68
N TRP A 74 -3.96 -4.82 17.76
CA TRP A 74 -4.72 -5.21 18.93
C TRP A 74 -6.08 -4.53 18.90
N GLY A 75 -7.15 -5.33 19.04
CA GLY A 75 -8.50 -4.81 19.16
C GLY A 75 -8.82 -4.35 20.58
N ASP A 76 -9.13 -3.07 20.74
CA ASP A 76 -9.55 -2.47 22.01
C ASP A 76 -11.07 -2.60 22.26
N CYS A 77 -11.86 -2.75 21.19
CA CYS A 77 -13.32 -2.81 21.23
C CYS A 77 -13.87 -3.74 20.13
N LYS A 78 -15.14 -4.14 20.20
CA LYS A 78 -15.76 -5.03 19.19
C LYS A 78 -15.73 -4.45 17.75
N SER A 79 -15.71 -3.13 17.61
CA SER A 79 -15.74 -2.43 16.31
C SER A 79 -14.37 -1.97 15.82
N TRP A 80 -13.28 -2.43 16.43
CA TRP A 80 -11.92 -1.95 16.12
C TRP A 80 -11.56 -2.10 14.63
N LEU A 81 -11.99 -3.18 13.98
CA LEU A 81 -11.78 -3.40 12.54
C LEU A 81 -12.47 -2.33 11.67
N ASN A 82 -13.66 -1.90 12.07
CA ASN A 82 -14.37 -0.80 11.40
C ASN A 82 -13.62 0.52 11.60
N ASN A 83 -13.08 0.75 12.80
CA ASN A 83 -12.27 1.95 13.08
C ASN A 83 -11.02 1.98 12.18
N VAL A 84 -10.30 0.86 12.06
CA VAL A 84 -9.13 0.76 11.15
C VAL A 84 -9.53 1.05 9.71
N THR A 85 -10.66 0.49 9.25
CA THR A 85 -11.17 0.71 7.90
C THR A 85 -11.53 2.19 7.67
N GLN A 86 -12.16 2.85 8.65
CA GLN A 86 -12.49 4.28 8.61
C GLN A 86 -11.23 5.15 8.58
N VAL A 87 -10.24 4.82 9.41
CA VAL A 87 -8.93 5.51 9.43
C VAL A 87 -8.24 5.38 8.07
N LEU A 88 -8.20 4.18 7.49
CA LEU A 88 -7.65 3.98 6.14
C LEU A 88 -8.41 4.80 5.09
N ARG A 89 -9.74 4.87 5.15
CA ARG A 89 -10.54 5.68 4.21
C ARG A 89 -10.24 7.18 4.36
N SER A 90 -10.06 7.65 5.60
CA SER A 90 -9.78 9.05 5.92
C SER A 90 -8.40 9.52 5.45
N ALA A 91 -7.47 8.60 5.19
CA ALA A 91 -6.15 8.89 4.63
C ALA A 91 -6.21 9.42 3.20
N PHE A 92 -7.35 9.22 2.52
CA PHE A 92 -7.58 9.64 1.15
C PHE A 92 -8.65 10.73 1.10
N PRO A 93 -8.54 11.69 0.17
CA PRO A 93 -9.56 12.70 -0.02
C PRO A 93 -10.92 12.09 -0.41
N SER A 94 -11.97 12.88 -0.25
CA SER A 94 -13.34 12.45 -0.56
C SER A 94 -13.56 12.15 -2.05
N ASP A 95 -12.82 12.81 -2.93
CA ASP A 95 -12.87 12.64 -4.39
C ASP A 95 -12.10 11.41 -4.92
N ALA A 96 -11.44 10.66 -4.05
CA ALA A 96 -10.79 9.40 -4.43
C ALA A 96 -11.83 8.33 -4.78
N ASN A 97 -11.69 7.70 -5.95
CA ASN A 97 -12.57 6.63 -6.42
C ASN A 97 -12.29 5.28 -5.74
N ILE A 98 -12.41 5.23 -4.41
CA ILE A 98 -12.21 4.02 -3.61
C ILE A 98 -13.45 3.14 -3.71
N GLN A 99 -13.27 1.99 -4.34
CA GLN A 99 -14.34 1.02 -4.58
C GLN A 99 -14.45 0.01 -3.44
N HIS A 100 -13.33 -0.34 -2.80
CA HIS A 100 -13.31 -1.30 -1.71
C HIS A 100 -12.11 -1.09 -0.78
N ILE A 101 -12.31 -1.40 0.51
CA ILE A 101 -11.25 -1.49 1.51
C ILE A 101 -11.36 -2.86 2.18
N SER A 102 -10.25 -3.60 2.19
CA SER A 102 -10.17 -4.92 2.83
C SER A 102 -8.99 -4.96 3.80
N LEU A 103 -9.15 -5.68 4.91
CA LEU A 103 -8.10 -5.95 5.87
C LEU A 103 -7.70 -7.42 5.78
N ILE A 104 -6.41 -7.66 5.56
CA ILE A 104 -5.88 -9.01 5.37
C ILE A 104 -4.69 -9.27 6.30
N SER A 105 -4.45 -10.56 6.53
CA SER A 105 -3.19 -11.07 7.08
C SER A 105 -2.55 -11.97 6.02
N ALA A 106 -1.67 -11.39 5.21
CA ALA A 106 -0.88 -12.18 4.28
C ALA A 106 0.25 -12.87 5.04
N ARG A 107 0.16 -14.20 5.20
CA ARG A 107 1.28 -15.00 5.72
C ARG A 107 2.34 -15.16 4.63
N GLN A 108 3.61 -15.09 5.02
CA GLN A 108 4.69 -15.54 4.13
C GLN A 108 4.46 -17.02 3.81
N VAL A 109 4.19 -17.33 2.55
CA VAL A 109 4.34 -18.69 2.04
C VAL A 109 5.85 -18.92 1.97
N SER A 110 6.39 -19.62 2.96
CA SER A 110 7.76 -20.12 2.90
C SER A 110 7.86 -21.07 1.71
N ALA A 111 8.56 -20.63 0.67
CA ALA A 111 9.04 -21.45 -0.43
C ALA A 111 10.31 -22.21 0.01
#